data_AF-A0A5C4QCA4-F1
#
_entry.id   AF-A0A5C4QCA4-F1
#
_cell.length_a   1.000
_cell.length_b   1.000
_cell.length_c   1.000
_cell.angle_alpha   90.00
_cell.angle_beta   90.00
_cell.angle_gamma   90.00
#
_symmetry.space_group_name_H-M   'P 1'
#
loop_
_entity.id
_entity.type
_entity.pdbx_description
1 polymer ?
#
loop_
_entity_poly.entity_id
_entity_poly.type
_entity_poly.pdbx_seq_one_letter_code
_entity_poly.pdbx_strand_id
1 'polypeptide(L)'
;MPTDRTTDFLRELLVRQLTTWLPTALQRSRRATVALAGVDEGGAEAALRVVAGHAAQVRGRQVTVLVLADSAADLPARLGPIEAGLPAEVTVHLLPGAPDRLPVAVKAAGAAGSPLFTFVAVPGAVSADVLAAAANGRTGEVLLHAGSSARDALVAAGFPLVAEVAPVLPNDEAAGVIAFGSRSDRSLEAVRDALWAVGADLDVRYRDPADPTGATVDVAGDPDLAPLTRELLVELRRGGPRQVTEVRRHTLTATVYRSGDANRALEDLLAAGDVRRERETGRLAGDEVITVAR
;
A
#
# COMPACT_ATOMS: atom_id res chain seq x y z
N MET A 1 11.48 22.71 -14.33
CA MET A 1 11.03 23.13 -12.98
C MET A 1 11.44 22.02 -12.03
N PRO A 2 11.96 22.30 -10.83
CA PRO A 2 12.26 21.22 -9.88
C PRO A 2 10.92 20.55 -9.54
N THR A 3 10.78 19.28 -9.90
CA THR A 3 9.63 18.48 -9.53
C THR A 3 9.66 18.30 -8.01
N ASP A 4 8.52 18.48 -7.35
CA ASP A 4 8.38 18.15 -5.94
C ASP A 4 8.68 16.65 -5.76
N ARG A 5 9.73 16.33 -5.00
CA ARG A 5 10.18 14.95 -4.78
C ARG A 5 9.11 14.10 -4.09
N THR A 6 8.27 14.71 -3.26
CA THR A 6 7.12 14.02 -2.67
C THR A 6 6.15 13.60 -3.76
N THR A 7 5.82 14.51 -4.68
CA THR A 7 4.96 14.22 -5.84
C THR A 7 5.54 13.09 -6.71
N ASP A 8 6.84 13.09 -6.99
CA ASP A 8 7.48 12.02 -7.77
C ASP A 8 7.43 10.66 -7.05
N PHE A 9 7.71 10.65 -5.75
CA PHE A 9 7.60 9.44 -4.90
C PHE A 9 6.18 8.87 -4.91
N LEU A 10 5.16 9.72 -4.70
CA LEU A 10 3.76 9.30 -4.67
C LEU A 10 3.30 8.77 -6.03
N ARG A 11 3.71 9.41 -7.12
CA ARG A 11 3.40 8.97 -8.48
C ARG A 11 4.00 7.60 -8.77
N GLU A 12 5.27 7.40 -8.45
CA GLU A 12 5.95 6.11 -8.68
C GLU A 12 5.33 4.99 -7.84
N LEU A 13 5.01 5.27 -6.58
CA LEU A 13 4.31 4.33 -5.71
C LEU A 13 2.93 3.95 -6.24
N LEU A 14 2.15 4.93 -6.69
CA LEU A 14 0.84 4.70 -7.32
C LEU A 14 0.97 3.80 -8.55
N VAL A 15 1.95 4.08 -9.42
CA VAL A 15 2.19 3.29 -10.65
C VAL A 15 2.49 1.83 -10.31
N ARG A 16 3.39 1.57 -9.36
CA ARG A 16 3.75 0.19 -8.96
C ARG A 16 2.59 -0.55 -8.32
N GLN A 17 1.86 0.14 -7.43
CA GLN A 17 0.71 -0.46 -6.77
C GLN A 17 -0.37 -0.83 -7.79
N LEU A 18 -0.69 0.07 -8.73
CA LEU A 18 -1.68 -0.23 -9.78
C LEU A 18 -1.23 -1.34 -10.73
N THR A 19 0.05 -1.35 -11.11
CA THR A 19 0.64 -2.38 -11.99
C THR A 19 0.50 -3.78 -11.37
N THR A 20 0.61 -3.86 -10.04
CA THR A 20 0.48 -5.13 -9.30
C THR A 20 -1.00 -5.48 -9.01
N TRP A 21 -1.79 -4.49 -8.62
CA TRP A 21 -3.16 -4.68 -8.18
C TRP A 21 -4.12 -5.01 -9.34
N LEU A 22 -4.04 -4.28 -10.45
CA LEU A 22 -5.05 -4.34 -11.52
C LEU A 22 -5.17 -5.73 -12.16
N PRO A 23 -4.08 -6.42 -12.56
CA PRO A 23 -4.19 -7.77 -13.10
C PRO A 23 -4.83 -8.74 -12.12
N THR A 24 -4.45 -8.62 -10.84
CA THR A 24 -4.95 -9.47 -9.75
C THR A 24 -6.44 -9.25 -9.50
N ALA A 25 -6.89 -7.99 -9.53
CA ALA A 25 -8.30 -7.63 -9.39
C ALA A 25 -9.14 -8.19 -10.56
N LEU A 26 -8.63 -8.05 -11.78
CA LEU A 26 -9.30 -8.56 -13.00
C LEU A 26 -9.31 -10.08 -13.08
N GLN A 27 -8.36 -10.79 -12.49
CA GLN A 27 -8.44 -12.25 -12.38
C GLN A 27 -9.62 -12.70 -11.50
N ARG A 28 -9.94 -11.94 -10.44
CA ARG A 28 -10.95 -12.30 -9.43
C ARG A 28 -12.35 -11.77 -9.73
N SER A 29 -12.47 -10.74 -10.56
CA SER A 29 -13.75 -10.06 -10.80
C SER A 29 -13.89 -9.60 -12.24
N ARG A 30 -15.13 -9.56 -12.74
CA ARG A 30 -15.44 -8.96 -14.05
C ARG A 30 -15.40 -7.43 -14.03
N ARG A 31 -15.52 -6.82 -12.86
CA ARG A 31 -15.54 -5.38 -12.64
C ARG A 31 -14.45 -5.00 -11.64
N ALA A 32 -13.76 -3.89 -11.87
CA ALA A 32 -12.80 -3.30 -10.92
C ALA A 32 -12.92 -1.77 -10.94
N THR A 33 -12.69 -1.13 -9.80
CA THR A 33 -12.71 0.32 -9.68
C THR A 33 -11.40 0.83 -9.10
N VAL A 34 -10.84 1.84 -9.74
CA VAL A 34 -9.70 2.63 -9.24
C VAL A 34 -10.23 4.03 -8.92
N ALA A 35 -10.01 4.52 -7.71
CA ALA A 35 -10.40 5.87 -7.32
C ALA A 35 -9.18 6.67 -6.86
N LEU A 36 -8.96 7.82 -7.48
CA LEU A 36 -7.84 8.72 -7.21
C LEU A 36 -8.41 10.03 -6.67
N ALA A 37 -7.94 10.47 -5.52
CA ALA A 37 -8.38 11.71 -4.91
C ALA A 37 -7.20 12.50 -4.34
N GLY A 38 -7.12 13.79 -4.65
CA GLY A 38 -6.01 14.65 -4.21
C GLY A 38 -4.67 14.34 -4.88
N VAL A 39 -4.67 13.53 -5.95
CA VAL A 39 -3.49 13.32 -6.80
C VAL A 39 -3.17 14.57 -7.61
N ASP A 40 -1.89 14.78 -7.91
CA ASP A 40 -1.49 15.77 -8.91
C ASP A 40 -1.93 15.33 -10.31
N GLU A 41 -1.92 16.27 -11.26
CA GLU A 41 -2.30 16.01 -12.65
C GLU A 41 -1.42 14.91 -13.28
N GLY A 42 -0.14 14.84 -12.92
CA GLY A 42 0.78 13.80 -13.39
C GLY A 42 0.48 12.41 -12.81
N GLY A 43 0.01 12.32 -11.57
CA GLY A 43 -0.44 11.08 -10.94
C GLY A 43 -1.66 10.47 -11.65
N ALA A 44 -2.65 11.28 -12.00
CA ALA A 44 -3.83 10.83 -12.75
C ALA A 44 -3.45 10.30 -14.14
N GLU A 45 -2.59 11.00 -14.87
CA GLU A 45 -2.09 10.52 -16.15
C GLU A 45 -1.31 9.21 -16.03
N ALA A 46 -0.42 9.11 -15.04
CA ALA A 46 0.40 7.92 -14.82
C ALA A 46 -0.48 6.69 -14.54
N ALA A 47 -1.52 6.85 -13.71
CA ALA A 47 -2.49 5.79 -13.45
C ALA A 47 -3.23 5.33 -14.72
N LEU A 48 -3.69 6.27 -15.57
CA LEU A 48 -4.35 5.90 -16.83
C LEU A 48 -3.39 5.19 -17.80
N ARG A 49 -2.11 5.59 -17.84
CA ARG A 49 -1.09 4.88 -18.64
C ARG A 49 -0.88 3.45 -18.16
N VAL A 50 -0.90 3.20 -16.85
CA VAL A 50 -0.87 1.83 -16.29
C VAL A 50 -2.09 1.03 -16.75
N VAL A 51 -3.29 1.61 -16.68
CA VAL A 51 -4.52 0.94 -17.16
C VAL A 51 -4.43 0.62 -18.66
N ALA A 52 -3.93 1.55 -19.47
CA ALA A 52 -3.69 1.35 -20.90
C ALA A 52 -2.69 0.20 -21.16
N GLY A 53 -1.62 0.11 -20.35
CA GLY A 53 -0.65 -0.98 -20.41
C GLY A 53 -1.24 -2.38 -20.15
N HIS A 54 -2.40 -2.45 -19.50
CA HIS A 54 -3.13 -3.69 -19.23
C HIS A 54 -4.33 -3.92 -20.17
N ALA A 55 -4.38 -3.26 -21.33
CA ALA A 55 -5.49 -3.35 -22.28
C ALA A 55 -5.89 -4.79 -22.65
N ALA A 56 -4.93 -5.70 -22.79
CA ALA A 56 -5.21 -7.10 -23.11
C ALA A 56 -5.98 -7.83 -21.99
N GLN A 57 -5.64 -7.56 -20.73
CA GLN A 57 -6.27 -8.14 -19.55
C GLN A 57 -7.68 -7.57 -19.28
N VAL A 58 -7.95 -6.37 -19.76
CA VAL A 58 -9.23 -5.67 -19.59
C VAL A 58 -10.32 -6.19 -20.54
N ARG A 59 -9.97 -6.86 -21.65
CA ARG A 59 -10.94 -7.37 -22.63
C ARG A 59 -12.01 -8.25 -21.98
N GLY A 60 -13.28 -7.93 -22.23
CA GLY A 60 -14.43 -8.63 -21.65
C GLY A 60 -14.62 -8.43 -20.13
N ARG A 61 -13.91 -7.47 -19.56
CA ARG A 61 -14.04 -6.98 -18.17
C ARG A 61 -14.53 -5.53 -18.20
N GLN A 62 -14.70 -4.92 -17.04
CA GLN A 62 -15.02 -3.49 -16.92
C GLN A 62 -14.09 -2.87 -15.88
N VAL A 63 -13.44 -1.78 -16.24
CA VAL A 63 -12.62 -0.99 -15.33
C VAL A 63 -13.18 0.42 -15.27
N THR A 64 -13.49 0.89 -14.07
CA THR A 64 -13.90 2.27 -13.85
C THR A 64 -12.78 3.02 -13.14
N VAL A 65 -12.32 4.13 -13.70
CA VAL A 65 -11.33 5.02 -13.09
C VAL A 65 -12.04 6.31 -12.68
N LEU A 66 -12.00 6.64 -11.39
CA LEU A 66 -12.54 7.87 -10.84
C LEU A 66 -11.37 8.79 -10.50
N VAL A 67 -11.42 10.03 -10.96
CA VAL A 67 -10.41 11.05 -10.65
C VAL A 67 -11.12 12.26 -10.04
N LEU A 68 -10.85 12.52 -8.77
CA LEU A 68 -11.36 13.65 -8.02
C LEU A 68 -10.26 14.72 -7.94
N ALA A 69 -10.50 15.88 -8.55
CA ALA A 69 -9.56 16.99 -8.63
C ALA A 69 -10.24 18.32 -8.30
N ASP A 70 -9.61 19.13 -7.44
CA ASP A 70 -10.13 20.46 -7.05
C ASP A 70 -10.07 21.48 -8.19
N SER A 71 -9.04 21.41 -9.03
CA SER A 71 -8.94 22.18 -10.29
C SER A 71 -8.88 21.20 -11.45
N ALA A 72 -9.92 21.21 -12.29
CA ALA A 72 -10.05 20.33 -13.44
C ALA A 72 -10.07 21.10 -14.77
N ALA A 73 -9.58 22.35 -14.81
CA ALA A 73 -9.66 23.15 -16.03
C ALA A 73 -8.84 22.53 -17.18
N ASP A 74 -7.61 22.13 -16.89
CA ASP A 74 -6.68 21.58 -17.89
C ASP A 74 -6.65 20.04 -17.90
N LEU A 75 -7.15 19.40 -16.83
CA LEU A 75 -7.10 17.96 -16.67
C LEU A 75 -7.83 17.18 -17.79
N PRO A 76 -9.05 17.56 -18.25
CA PRO A 76 -9.70 16.91 -19.39
C PRO A 76 -8.87 16.98 -20.68
N ALA A 77 -8.23 18.12 -20.95
CA ALA A 77 -7.39 18.27 -22.15
C ALA A 77 -6.14 17.39 -22.08
N ARG A 78 -5.58 17.20 -20.88
CA ARG A 78 -4.42 16.34 -20.64
C ARG A 78 -4.76 14.84 -20.68
N LEU A 79 -5.87 14.44 -20.08
CA LEU A 79 -6.28 13.03 -20.01
C LEU A 79 -6.94 12.55 -21.31
N GLY A 80 -7.60 13.42 -22.06
CA GLY A 80 -8.35 13.09 -23.27
C GLY A 80 -7.56 12.26 -24.30
N PRO A 81 -6.31 12.61 -24.63
CA PRO A 81 -5.48 11.79 -25.54
C PRO A 81 -5.19 10.38 -25.00
N ILE A 82 -5.03 10.23 -23.68
CA ILE A 82 -4.82 8.92 -23.06
C ILE A 82 -6.13 8.13 -23.08
N GLU A 83 -7.24 8.77 -22.71
CA GLU A 83 -8.58 8.17 -22.68
C GLU A 83 -9.01 7.67 -24.05
N ALA A 84 -8.74 8.43 -25.12
CA ALA A 84 -9.02 8.05 -26.50
C ALA A 84 -8.29 6.76 -26.95
N GLY A 85 -7.19 6.41 -26.28
CA GLY A 85 -6.42 5.18 -26.53
C GLY A 85 -6.83 4.00 -25.64
N LEU A 86 -7.76 4.19 -24.70
CA LEU A 86 -8.18 3.12 -23.79
C LEU A 86 -9.14 2.13 -24.48
N PRO A 87 -9.16 0.84 -24.04
CA PRO A 87 -10.19 -0.10 -24.44
C PRO A 87 -11.60 0.42 -24.08
N ALA A 88 -12.60 0.03 -24.87
CA ALA A 88 -14.00 0.41 -24.63
C ALA A 88 -14.55 -0.08 -23.28
N GLU A 89 -13.91 -1.10 -22.71
CA GLU A 89 -14.18 -1.64 -21.38
C GLU A 89 -13.69 -0.75 -20.22
N VAL A 90 -12.90 0.29 -20.49
CA VAL A 90 -12.44 1.27 -19.50
C VAL A 90 -13.31 2.51 -19.57
N THR A 91 -13.83 2.94 -18.43
CA THR A 91 -14.56 4.20 -18.30
C THR A 91 -13.83 5.11 -17.32
N VAL A 92 -13.53 6.33 -17.76
CA VAL A 92 -12.89 7.35 -16.91
C VAL A 92 -13.95 8.39 -16.52
N HIS A 93 -14.03 8.70 -15.24
CA HIS A 93 -14.89 9.76 -14.72
C HIS A 93 -14.04 10.81 -14.02
N LEU A 94 -13.98 12.00 -14.63
CA LEU A 94 -13.41 13.19 -14.03
C LEU A 94 -14.49 13.90 -13.21
N LEU A 95 -14.25 14.04 -11.91
CA LEU A 95 -15.18 14.59 -10.95
C LEU A 95 -14.55 15.82 -10.28
N PRO A 96 -15.20 16.98 -10.30
CA PRO A 96 -14.68 18.15 -9.61
C PRO A 96 -14.80 17.98 -8.09
N GLY A 97 -13.75 18.40 -7.38
CA GLY A 97 -13.74 18.62 -5.94
C GLY A 97 -12.80 17.74 -5.14
N ALA A 98 -12.75 18.06 -3.84
CA ALA A 98 -11.89 17.46 -2.85
C ALA A 98 -12.22 15.97 -2.56
N PRO A 99 -11.31 15.24 -1.90
CA PRO A 99 -11.49 13.83 -1.53
C PRO A 99 -12.79 13.49 -0.79
N ASP A 100 -13.42 14.44 -0.11
CA ASP A 100 -14.71 14.25 0.58
C ASP A 100 -15.88 13.87 -0.36
N ARG A 101 -15.71 14.03 -1.68
CA ARG A 101 -16.67 13.55 -2.68
C ARG A 101 -16.53 12.05 -3.00
N LEU A 102 -15.48 11.39 -2.52
CA LEU A 102 -15.21 9.98 -2.78
C LEU A 102 -16.40 9.07 -2.46
N PRO A 103 -17.13 9.22 -1.32
CA PRO A 103 -18.28 8.36 -1.02
C PRO A 103 -19.36 8.41 -2.10
N VAL A 104 -19.63 9.59 -2.63
CA VAL A 104 -20.61 9.78 -3.71
C VAL A 104 -20.09 9.19 -5.01
N ALA A 105 -18.82 9.45 -5.36
CA ALA A 105 -18.19 8.96 -6.58
C ALA A 105 -18.17 7.43 -6.65
N VAL A 106 -17.70 6.77 -5.60
CA VAL A 106 -17.58 5.31 -5.49
C VAL A 106 -18.97 4.66 -5.51
N LYS A 107 -19.96 5.28 -4.86
CA LYS A 107 -21.36 4.82 -4.91
C LYS A 107 -21.95 4.94 -6.31
N ALA A 108 -21.76 6.08 -6.98
CA ALA A 108 -22.26 6.32 -8.34
C ALA A 108 -21.64 5.36 -9.37
N ALA A 109 -20.37 5.01 -9.20
CA ALA A 109 -19.67 4.01 -10.01
C ALA A 109 -20.14 2.56 -9.75
N GLY A 110 -20.99 2.34 -8.73
CA GLY A 110 -21.44 1.01 -8.32
C GLY A 110 -20.28 0.12 -7.91
N ALA A 111 -19.25 0.67 -7.27
CA ALA A 111 -18.02 -0.04 -6.88
C ALA A 111 -18.23 -1.03 -5.72
N ALA A 112 -19.38 -0.96 -5.04
CA ALA A 112 -19.77 -1.90 -4.01
C ALA A 112 -19.77 -3.34 -4.56
N GLY A 113 -19.13 -4.26 -3.83
CA GLY A 113 -19.09 -5.68 -4.21
C GLY A 113 -18.08 -6.04 -5.31
N SER A 114 -17.36 -5.07 -5.89
CA SER A 114 -16.19 -5.31 -6.75
C SER A 114 -14.87 -4.96 -6.05
N PRO A 115 -13.71 -5.44 -6.55
CA PRO A 115 -12.41 -4.89 -6.17
C PRO A 115 -12.39 -3.37 -6.34
N LEU A 116 -11.98 -2.68 -5.27
CA LEU A 116 -11.84 -1.23 -5.22
C LEU A 116 -10.45 -0.93 -4.68
N PHE A 117 -9.66 -0.20 -5.46
CA PHE A 117 -8.42 0.41 -5.01
C PHE A 117 -8.60 1.92 -4.96
N THR A 118 -8.34 2.50 -3.80
CA THR A 118 -8.44 3.93 -3.57
C THR A 118 -7.05 4.49 -3.25
N PHE A 119 -6.64 5.53 -3.96
CA PHE A 119 -5.49 6.35 -3.61
C PHE A 119 -5.97 7.73 -3.18
N VAL A 120 -5.60 8.15 -1.96
CA VAL A 120 -5.95 9.48 -1.44
C VAL A 120 -4.68 10.16 -0.94
N ALA A 121 -4.36 11.32 -1.49
CA ALA A 121 -3.30 12.19 -0.98
C ALA A 121 -3.92 13.46 -0.39
N VAL A 122 -3.68 13.70 0.89
CA VAL A 122 -4.14 14.90 1.59
C VAL A 122 -3.06 15.40 2.54
N PRO A 123 -2.92 16.72 2.73
CA PRO A 123 -1.94 17.26 3.67
C PRO A 123 -2.30 16.96 5.14
N GLY A 124 -3.55 16.63 5.44
CA GLY A 124 -4.07 16.46 6.80
C GLY A 124 -4.68 15.08 7.06
N ALA A 125 -5.55 15.01 8.07
CA ALA A 125 -6.30 13.79 8.37
C ALA A 125 -7.38 13.54 7.31
N VAL A 126 -7.57 12.27 6.95
CA VAL A 126 -8.64 11.84 6.06
C VAL A 126 -9.94 11.66 6.85
N SER A 127 -11.06 12.13 6.31
CA SER A 127 -12.37 11.99 6.96
C SER A 127 -12.82 10.53 7.04
N ALA A 128 -13.56 10.17 8.10
CA ALA A 128 -14.03 8.80 8.32
C ALA A 128 -14.92 8.29 7.17
N ASP A 129 -15.72 9.17 6.56
CA ASP A 129 -16.59 8.83 5.43
C ASP A 129 -15.79 8.42 4.18
N VAL A 130 -14.65 9.08 3.92
CA VAL A 130 -13.75 8.73 2.81
C VAL A 130 -13.13 7.35 3.04
N LEU A 131 -12.69 7.06 4.28
CA LEU A 131 -12.15 5.75 4.63
C LEU A 131 -13.20 4.64 4.54
N ALA A 132 -14.41 4.89 5.04
CA ALA A 132 -15.54 3.97 4.95
C ALA A 132 -15.92 3.69 3.48
N ALA A 133 -15.90 4.71 2.61
CA ALA A 133 -16.12 4.54 1.19
C ALA A 133 -15.07 3.64 0.53
N ALA A 134 -13.79 3.82 0.86
CA ALA A 134 -12.72 2.96 0.36
C ALA A 134 -12.85 1.50 0.86
N ALA A 135 -13.39 1.31 2.06
CA ALA A 135 -13.61 -0.01 2.64
C ALA A 135 -14.79 -0.78 2.02
N ASN A 136 -15.70 -0.12 1.29
CA ASN A 136 -16.94 -0.71 0.77
C ASN A 136 -16.78 -1.63 -0.45
N GLY A 137 -15.58 -1.73 -1.02
CA GLY A 137 -15.27 -2.73 -2.05
C GLY A 137 -15.21 -4.15 -1.48
N ARG A 138 -15.48 -5.18 -2.30
CA ARG A 138 -15.37 -6.60 -1.89
C ARG A 138 -13.95 -6.93 -1.40
N THR A 139 -12.96 -6.37 -2.06
CA THR A 139 -11.55 -6.35 -1.65
C THR A 139 -11.10 -4.89 -1.61
N GLY A 140 -11.78 -4.08 -0.79
CA GLY A 140 -11.44 -2.68 -0.61
C GLY A 140 -10.02 -2.53 -0.10
N GLU A 141 -9.22 -1.74 -0.81
CA GLU A 141 -7.84 -1.40 -0.50
C GLU A 141 -7.69 0.11 -0.60
N VAL A 142 -6.94 0.68 0.35
CA VAL A 142 -6.68 2.12 0.37
C VAL A 142 -5.20 2.38 0.59
N LEU A 143 -4.62 3.23 -0.25
CA LEU A 143 -3.28 3.79 -0.10
C LEU A 143 -3.42 5.29 0.16
N LEU A 144 -2.95 5.72 1.33
CA LEU A 144 -3.08 7.07 1.82
C LEU A 144 -1.72 7.74 1.91
N HIS A 145 -1.66 9.01 1.53
CA HIS A 145 -0.63 9.94 1.94
C HIS A 145 -1.26 10.99 2.84
N ALA A 146 -0.76 11.11 4.08
CA ALA A 146 -1.29 11.97 5.12
C ALA A 146 -0.17 12.64 5.92
N GLY A 147 -0.48 13.73 6.64
CA GLY A 147 0.49 14.44 7.48
C GLY A 147 0.93 13.68 8.74
N SER A 148 0.17 12.66 9.17
CA SER A 148 0.40 11.87 10.38
C SER A 148 -0.09 10.43 10.21
N SER A 149 0.17 9.57 11.20
CA SER A 149 -0.41 8.23 11.26
C SER A 149 -1.93 8.26 11.10
N ALA A 150 -2.44 7.33 10.31
CA ALA A 150 -3.86 7.09 10.02
C ALA A 150 -4.30 5.70 10.54
N ARG A 151 -3.44 4.98 11.28
CA ARG A 151 -3.67 3.60 11.71
C ARG A 151 -5.01 3.40 12.40
N ASP A 152 -5.28 4.18 13.44
CA ASP A 152 -6.52 4.04 14.22
C ASP A 152 -7.76 4.34 13.37
N ALA A 153 -7.66 5.35 12.49
CA ALA A 153 -8.75 5.71 11.59
C ALA A 153 -9.03 4.60 10.55
N LEU A 154 -7.98 3.97 10.00
CA LEU A 154 -8.10 2.85 9.08
C LEU A 154 -8.70 1.61 9.77
N VAL A 155 -8.26 1.29 11.00
CA VAL A 155 -8.85 0.20 11.78
C VAL A 155 -10.32 0.48 12.08
N ALA A 156 -10.66 1.70 12.51
CA ALA A 156 -12.04 2.11 12.76
C ALA A 156 -12.93 2.05 11.50
N ALA A 157 -12.36 2.30 10.32
CA ALA A 157 -13.03 2.15 9.04
C ALA A 157 -13.19 0.68 8.57
N GLY A 158 -12.66 -0.28 9.32
CA GLY A 158 -12.84 -1.72 9.08
C GLY A 158 -11.75 -2.36 8.22
N PHE A 159 -10.56 -1.78 8.17
CA PHE A 159 -9.36 -2.42 7.62
C PHE A 159 -8.63 -3.21 8.71
N PRO A 160 -8.67 -4.56 8.70
CA PRO A 160 -8.02 -5.38 9.73
C PRO A 160 -6.50 -5.45 9.58
N LEU A 161 -5.96 -5.12 8.39
CA LEU A 161 -4.54 -5.09 8.12
C LEU A 161 -4.16 -3.67 7.72
N VAL A 162 -3.30 -3.06 8.54
CA VAL A 162 -2.80 -1.71 8.32
C VAL A 162 -1.28 -1.71 8.37
N ALA A 163 -0.65 -1.14 7.35
CA ALA A 163 0.79 -0.86 7.30
C ALA A 163 1.01 0.64 7.20
N GLU A 164 2.06 1.14 7.86
CA GLU A 164 2.47 2.53 7.73
C GLU A 164 3.99 2.63 7.56
N VAL A 165 4.42 3.65 6.83
CA VAL A 165 5.81 4.11 6.77
C VAL A 165 5.83 5.63 6.69
N ALA A 166 6.84 6.26 7.27
CA ALA A 166 7.15 7.65 6.99
C ALA A 166 8.39 7.71 6.07
N PRO A 167 8.25 8.13 4.81
CA PRO A 167 9.39 8.32 3.92
C PRO A 167 10.26 9.50 4.34
N VAL A 168 11.57 9.29 4.27
CA VAL A 168 12.61 10.30 4.48
C VAL A 168 13.34 10.45 3.16
N LEU A 169 13.03 11.53 2.45
CA LEU A 169 13.60 11.85 1.14
C LEU A 169 15.09 12.24 1.27
N PRO A 170 15.85 12.28 0.16
CA PRO A 170 17.22 12.78 0.20
C PRO A 170 17.27 14.20 0.76
N ASN A 171 18.28 14.48 1.59
CA ASN A 171 18.41 15.68 2.45
C ASN A 171 17.54 15.70 3.71
N ASP A 172 17.09 14.53 4.19
CA ASP A 172 16.33 14.37 5.43
C ASP A 172 14.97 15.09 5.45
N GLU A 173 14.39 15.32 4.27
CA GLU A 173 13.06 15.91 4.12
C GLU A 173 11.98 14.86 4.40
N ALA A 174 11.08 15.16 5.34
CA ALA A 174 9.97 14.26 5.67
C ALA A 174 8.83 14.39 4.66
N ALA A 175 8.40 13.27 4.08
CA ALA A 175 7.32 13.22 3.09
C ALA A 175 5.97 12.77 3.70
N GLY A 176 5.68 13.16 4.95
CA GLY A 176 4.48 12.71 5.65
C GLY A 176 4.48 11.20 5.97
N VAL A 177 3.29 10.60 6.00
CA VAL A 177 3.07 9.17 6.27
C VAL A 177 2.34 8.55 5.09
N ILE A 178 2.84 7.40 4.64
CA ILE A 178 2.12 6.49 3.77
C ILE A 178 1.45 5.44 4.63
N ALA A 179 0.13 5.35 4.53
CA ALA A 179 -0.66 4.34 5.22
C ALA A 179 -1.43 3.48 4.21
N PHE A 180 -1.41 2.16 4.41
CA PHE A 180 -2.14 1.21 3.57
C PHE A 180 -3.10 0.40 4.42
N GLY A 181 -4.37 0.37 4.02
CA GLY A 181 -5.42 -0.46 4.62
C GLY A 181 -5.90 -1.54 3.66
N SER A 182 -5.98 -2.78 4.12
CA SER A 182 -6.49 -3.91 3.34
C SER A 182 -7.10 -5.02 4.20
N ARG A 183 -7.72 -5.98 3.53
CA ARG A 183 -8.18 -7.28 4.08
C ARG A 183 -7.34 -8.46 3.58
N SER A 184 -6.27 -8.21 2.83
CA SER A 184 -5.45 -9.25 2.22
C SER A 184 -3.98 -9.13 2.61
N ASP A 185 -3.44 -10.19 3.23
CA ASP A 185 -2.00 -10.31 3.50
C ASP A 185 -1.17 -10.17 2.23
N ARG A 186 -1.64 -10.75 1.11
CA ARG A 186 -0.96 -10.65 -0.19
C ARG A 186 -0.87 -9.20 -0.68
N SER A 187 -1.91 -8.40 -0.48
CA SER A 187 -1.88 -6.99 -0.88
C SER A 187 -0.97 -6.17 0.04
N LEU A 188 -0.89 -6.56 1.32
CA LEU A 188 0.05 -5.97 2.28
C LEU A 188 1.51 -6.28 1.93
N GLU A 189 1.80 -7.52 1.51
CA GLU A 189 3.12 -7.89 0.97
C GLU A 189 3.43 -7.08 -0.28
N ALA A 190 2.49 -7.01 -1.24
CA ALA A 190 2.67 -6.28 -2.50
C ALA A 190 2.94 -4.79 -2.29
N VAL A 191 2.21 -4.11 -1.40
CA VAL A 191 2.46 -2.68 -1.13
C VAL A 191 3.79 -2.46 -0.43
N ARG A 192 4.20 -3.39 0.46
CA ARG A 192 5.48 -3.31 1.14
C ARG A 192 6.63 -3.47 0.15
N ASP A 193 6.53 -4.43 -0.76
CA ASP A 193 7.52 -4.64 -1.82
C ASP A 193 7.57 -3.44 -2.77
N ALA A 194 6.41 -2.87 -3.13
CA ALA A 194 6.33 -1.65 -3.93
C ALA A 194 7.03 -0.48 -3.23
N LEU A 195 6.76 -0.24 -1.95
CA LEU A 195 7.45 0.76 -1.15
C LEU A 195 8.96 0.55 -1.18
N TRP A 196 9.45 -0.63 -0.81
CA TRP A 196 10.89 -0.93 -0.83
C TRP A 196 11.54 -0.68 -2.18
N ALA A 197 10.86 -1.06 -3.26
CA ALA A 197 11.36 -0.85 -4.61
C ALA A 197 11.40 0.64 -4.99
N VAL A 198 10.36 1.43 -4.66
CA VAL A 198 10.38 2.90 -4.86
C VAL A 198 11.49 3.54 -4.04
N GLY A 199 11.66 3.12 -2.79
CA GLY A 199 12.67 3.71 -1.92
C GLY A 199 14.09 3.44 -2.41
N ALA A 200 14.36 2.24 -2.92
CA ALA A 200 15.64 1.92 -3.54
C ALA A 200 15.89 2.75 -4.82
N ASP A 201 14.86 2.94 -5.65
CA ASP A 201 14.99 3.65 -6.93
C ASP A 201 15.11 5.17 -6.76
N LEU A 202 14.55 5.73 -5.68
CA LEU A 202 14.52 7.17 -5.41
C LEU A 202 15.41 7.61 -4.24
N ASP A 203 16.24 6.71 -3.70
CA ASP A 203 17.13 6.97 -2.55
C ASP A 203 16.35 7.48 -1.31
N VAL A 204 15.19 6.86 -1.05
CA VAL A 204 14.30 7.21 0.07
C VAL A 204 14.42 6.17 1.17
N ARG A 205 14.72 6.62 2.38
CA ARG A 205 14.72 5.77 3.59
C ARG A 205 13.34 5.75 4.22
N TYR A 206 13.06 4.73 5.04
CA TYR A 206 11.81 4.64 5.79
C TYR A 206 12.04 4.63 7.29
N ARG A 207 11.18 5.33 8.03
CA ARG A 207 11.03 5.16 9.47
C ARG A 207 9.64 4.63 9.79
N ASP A 208 9.53 3.91 10.89
CA ASP A 208 8.24 3.56 11.46
C ASP A 208 7.62 4.79 12.14
N PRO A 209 6.43 5.27 11.75
CA PRO A 209 5.76 6.38 12.43
C PRO A 209 5.47 6.14 13.91
N ALA A 210 5.40 4.87 14.35
CA ALA A 210 5.18 4.50 15.74
C ALA A 210 6.47 4.36 16.56
N ASP A 211 7.65 4.34 15.92
CA ASP A 211 8.92 4.22 16.62
C ASP A 211 9.35 5.57 17.22
N PRO A 212 9.39 5.71 18.56
CA PRO A 212 9.78 6.95 19.21
C PRO A 212 11.26 7.28 19.00
N THR A 213 12.10 6.31 18.65
CA THR A 213 13.52 6.54 18.36
C THR A 213 13.72 7.15 16.96
N GLY A 214 12.72 7.01 16.09
CA GLY A 214 12.73 7.55 14.73
C GLY A 214 13.82 6.93 13.85
N ALA A 215 14.23 5.69 14.13
CA ALA A 215 15.30 5.04 13.40
C ALA A 215 14.91 4.86 11.93
N THR A 216 15.78 5.30 11.03
CA THR A 216 15.58 5.11 9.59
C THR A 216 16.19 3.80 9.15
N VAL A 217 15.46 3.05 8.33
CA VAL A 217 15.93 1.87 7.61
C VAL A 217 16.26 2.27 6.19
N ASP A 218 17.48 1.95 5.79
CA ASP A 218 17.89 1.99 4.40
C ASP A 218 17.29 0.80 3.65
N VAL A 219 16.60 1.09 2.56
CA VAL A 219 15.95 0.09 1.71
C VAL A 219 16.73 -0.18 0.42
N ALA A 220 17.83 0.54 0.19
CA ALA A 220 18.79 0.20 -0.85
C ALA A 220 19.60 -1.02 -0.41
N GLY A 221 19.35 -2.17 -1.06
CA GLY A 221 20.13 -3.38 -0.83
C GLY A 221 19.63 -4.24 0.34
N ASP A 222 20.55 -4.60 1.23
CA ASP A 222 20.29 -5.56 2.32
C ASP A 222 20.19 -4.82 3.67
N PRO A 223 19.01 -4.81 4.32
CA PRO A 223 18.81 -4.01 5.52
C PRO A 223 19.47 -4.63 6.76
N ASP A 224 19.79 -3.78 7.74
CA ASP A 224 20.10 -4.26 9.09
C ASP A 224 18.86 -4.91 9.71
N LEU A 225 18.95 -6.21 9.99
CA LEU A 225 17.85 -6.99 10.57
C LEU A 225 17.89 -7.01 12.11
N ALA A 226 18.92 -6.50 12.77
CA ALA A 226 19.02 -6.51 14.22
C ALA A 226 17.83 -5.81 14.93
N PRO A 227 17.27 -4.70 14.43
CA PRO A 227 16.05 -4.13 14.98
C PRO A 227 14.84 -5.05 14.83
N LEU A 228 14.68 -5.67 13.66
CA LEU A 228 13.58 -6.61 13.41
C LEU A 228 13.67 -7.84 14.31
N THR A 229 14.85 -8.43 14.44
CA THR A 229 15.12 -9.58 15.31
C THR A 229 14.70 -9.31 16.76
N ARG A 230 15.05 -8.12 17.28
CA ARG A 230 14.65 -7.71 18.64
C ARG A 230 13.13 -7.56 18.77
N GLU A 231 12.49 -6.91 17.80
CA GLU A 231 11.04 -6.72 17.78
C GLU A 231 10.30 -8.06 17.75
N LEU A 232 10.69 -8.98 16.86
CA LEU A 232 10.08 -10.29 16.75
C LEU A 232 10.21 -11.12 18.03
N LEU A 233 11.37 -11.04 18.69
CA LEU A 233 11.58 -11.73 19.95
C LEU A 233 10.72 -11.15 21.09
N VAL A 234 10.55 -9.83 21.13
CA VAL A 234 9.62 -9.15 22.07
C VAL A 234 8.19 -9.60 21.80
N GLU A 235 7.75 -9.61 20.55
CA GLU A 235 6.40 -10.03 20.17
C GLU A 235 6.12 -11.50 20.53
N LEU A 236 7.07 -12.40 20.26
CA LEU A 236 6.96 -13.81 20.63
C LEU A 236 6.94 -14.03 22.15
N ARG A 237 7.73 -13.27 22.91
CA ARG A 237 7.70 -13.31 24.38
C ARG A 237 6.38 -12.82 24.95
N ARG A 238 5.80 -11.78 24.36
CA ARG A 238 4.53 -11.20 24.77
C ARG A 238 3.33 -12.08 24.38
N GLY A 239 3.35 -12.63 23.16
CA GLY A 239 2.22 -13.32 22.55
C GLY A 239 2.24 -14.84 22.66
N GLY A 240 3.37 -15.45 23.02
CA GLY A 240 3.55 -16.90 23.03
C GLY A 240 3.83 -17.48 21.63
N PRO A 241 3.66 -18.80 21.45
CA PRO A 241 3.89 -19.48 20.18
C PRO A 241 3.04 -18.90 19.04
N ARG A 242 3.63 -18.75 17.85
CA ARG A 242 2.95 -18.21 16.66
C ARG A 242 3.39 -18.89 15.38
N GLN A 243 2.51 -18.92 14.39
CA GLN A 243 2.85 -19.39 13.04
C GLN A 243 3.75 -18.39 12.32
N VAL A 244 4.62 -18.86 11.43
CA VAL A 244 5.46 -18.00 10.58
C VAL A 244 4.61 -17.01 9.77
N THR A 245 3.40 -17.38 9.32
CA THR A 245 2.49 -16.42 8.66
C THR A 245 2.07 -15.27 9.58
N GLU A 246 1.85 -15.54 10.87
CA GLU A 246 1.49 -14.51 11.85
C GLU A 246 2.68 -13.60 12.16
N VAL A 247 3.89 -14.15 12.21
CA VAL A 247 5.14 -13.38 12.35
C VAL A 247 5.35 -12.47 11.14
N ARG A 248 5.21 -12.99 9.91
CA ARG A 248 5.30 -12.19 8.68
C ARG A 248 4.27 -11.07 8.66
N ARG A 249 3.02 -11.38 9.02
CA ARG A 249 1.95 -10.37 9.12
C ARG A 249 2.33 -9.30 10.14
N HIS A 250 2.78 -9.68 11.33
CA HIS A 250 3.22 -8.75 12.35
C HIS A 250 4.34 -7.83 11.82
N THR A 251 5.37 -8.38 11.16
CA THR A 251 6.42 -7.58 10.50
C THR A 251 5.83 -6.54 9.55
N LEU A 252 4.90 -6.93 8.68
CA LEU A 252 4.32 -6.03 7.70
C LEU A 252 3.43 -4.95 8.32
N THR A 253 2.72 -5.24 9.42
CA THR A 253 1.80 -4.28 10.06
C THR A 253 2.46 -3.42 11.13
N ALA A 254 3.49 -3.94 11.79
CA ALA A 254 4.11 -3.31 12.96
C ALA A 254 5.47 -2.69 12.67
N THR A 255 6.06 -2.93 11.49
CA THR A 255 7.41 -2.44 11.17
C THR A 255 7.50 -1.95 9.72
N VAL A 256 8.67 -1.43 9.34
CA VAL A 256 8.99 -1.02 7.96
C VAL A 256 9.46 -2.17 7.06
N TYR A 257 9.79 -3.34 7.62
CA TYR A 257 10.44 -4.46 6.93
C TYR A 257 9.47 -5.30 6.08
N ARG A 258 10.02 -6.12 5.18
CA ARG A 258 9.27 -7.05 4.33
C ARG A 258 9.02 -8.39 5.01
N SER A 259 8.08 -9.16 4.47
CA SER A 259 7.88 -10.56 4.86
C SER A 259 9.15 -11.41 4.68
N GLY A 260 9.95 -11.14 3.65
CA GLY A 260 11.20 -11.88 3.41
C GLY A 260 12.23 -11.65 4.51
N ASP A 261 12.30 -10.41 5.01
CA ASP A 261 13.20 -10.00 6.09
C ASP A 261 12.82 -10.69 7.41
N ALA A 262 11.51 -10.92 7.65
CA ALA A 262 11.03 -11.68 8.80
C ALA A 262 11.55 -13.13 8.82
N ASN A 263 11.61 -13.79 7.66
CA ASN A 263 12.15 -15.15 7.60
C ASN A 263 13.63 -15.19 7.95
N ARG A 264 14.41 -14.23 7.44
CA ARG A 264 15.84 -14.14 7.71
C ARG A 264 16.10 -13.85 9.18
N ALA A 265 15.35 -12.91 9.77
CA ALA A 265 15.42 -12.64 11.20
C ALA A 265 15.04 -13.87 12.04
N LEU A 266 14.06 -14.67 11.62
CA LEU A 266 13.71 -15.94 12.28
C LEU A 266 14.81 -17.00 12.13
N GLU A 267 15.47 -17.09 10.98
CA GLU A 267 16.61 -17.98 10.77
C GLU A 267 17.78 -17.60 11.70
N ASP A 268 18.07 -16.31 11.87
CA ASP A 268 19.07 -15.82 12.80
C ASP A 268 18.72 -16.16 14.26
N LEU A 269 17.45 -15.98 14.67
CA LEU A 269 16.98 -16.34 16.01
C LEU A 269 17.05 -17.86 16.27
N LEU A 270 16.76 -18.68 15.26
CA LEU A 270 16.88 -20.14 15.35
C LEU A 270 18.35 -20.55 15.47
N ALA A 271 19.24 -19.92 14.70
CA ALA A 271 20.68 -20.19 14.76
C ALA A 271 21.29 -19.77 16.10
N ALA A 272 20.80 -18.67 16.70
CA ALA A 272 21.19 -18.22 18.03
C ALA A 272 20.62 -19.08 19.16
N GLY A 273 19.58 -19.88 18.88
CA GLY A 273 18.88 -20.69 19.88
C GLY A 273 17.91 -19.89 20.75
N ASP A 274 17.57 -18.66 20.38
CA ASP A 274 16.62 -17.80 21.10
C ASP A 274 15.16 -18.25 20.89
N VAL A 275 14.90 -18.93 19.78
CA VAL A 275 13.60 -19.52 19.44
C VAL A 275 13.79 -20.95 18.96
N ARG A 276 12.69 -21.70 18.98
CA ARG A 276 12.58 -23.06 18.44
C ARG A 276 11.38 -23.17 17.52
N ARG A 277 11.48 -24.08 16.56
CA ARG A 277 10.39 -24.49 15.67
C ARG A 277 9.89 -25.89 16.02
N GLU A 278 8.66 -26.24 15.64
CA GLU A 278 8.11 -27.56 15.92
C GLU A 278 8.73 -28.65 15.04
N ARG A 279 8.96 -28.37 13.77
CA ARG A 279 9.62 -29.28 12.83
C ARG A 279 11.13 -29.07 12.86
N GLU A 280 11.88 -30.14 13.09
CA GLU A 280 13.35 -30.03 13.25
C GLU A 280 14.07 -29.60 11.96
N THR A 281 13.56 -29.95 10.77
CA THR A 281 14.21 -29.69 9.47
C THR A 281 13.25 -29.10 8.44
N GLY A 282 13.81 -28.46 7.39
CA GLY A 282 13.06 -27.90 6.27
C GLY A 282 13.02 -26.37 6.24
N ARG A 283 12.34 -25.82 5.22
CA ARG A 283 12.11 -24.38 5.08
C ARG A 283 11.08 -23.90 6.10
N LEU A 284 11.15 -22.63 6.48
CA LEU A 284 10.12 -21.96 7.28
C LEU A 284 8.84 -21.77 6.46
N ALA A 285 8.03 -22.83 6.40
CA ALA A 285 6.70 -22.81 5.84
C ALA A 285 5.77 -21.95 6.70
N GLY A 286 4.68 -21.46 6.10
CA GLY A 286 3.78 -20.52 6.77
C GLY A 286 3.11 -21.09 8.02
N ASP A 287 2.80 -22.39 8.02
CA ASP A 287 2.13 -23.12 9.11
C ASP A 287 3.09 -23.56 10.22
N GLU A 288 4.39 -23.32 10.06
CA GLU A 288 5.39 -23.66 11.06
C GLU A 288 5.23 -22.79 12.31
N VAL A 289 5.19 -23.42 13.49
CA VAL A 289 5.03 -22.71 14.76
C VAL A 289 6.39 -22.39 15.36
N ILE A 290 6.62 -21.11 15.67
CA ILE A 290 7.80 -20.60 16.35
C ILE A 290 7.46 -20.31 17.80
N THR A 291 8.33 -20.75 18.71
CA THR A 291 8.21 -20.51 20.16
C THR A 291 9.53 -19.99 20.71
N VAL A 292 9.50 -19.09 21.70
CA VAL A 292 10.71 -18.66 22.43
C VAL A 292 11.36 -19.86 23.12
N ALA A 293 12.69 -19.95 23.05
CA ALA A 293 13.45 -20.95 23.81
C ALA A 293 13.34 -20.66 25.31
N ARG A 294 13.39 -21.72 26.13
CA ARG A 294 13.33 -21.59 27.58
C ARG A 294 14.68 -21.21 28.16
#